data_AF-A0A5N5WJX3-F1
#
_entry.id   AF-A0A5N5WJX3-F1
#
_cell.length_a   1.000
_cell.length_b   1.000
_cell.length_c   1.000
_cell.angle_alpha   90.00
_cell.angle_beta   90.00
_cell.angle_gamma   90.00
#
_symmetry.space_group_name_H-M   'P 1'
#
loop_
_entity.id
_entity.type
_entity.pdbx_description
1 polymer ?
#
loop_
_entity_poly.entity_id
_entity_poly.type
_entity_poly.pdbx_seq_one_letter_code
_entity_poly.pdbx_strand_id
1 'polypeptide(L)'
;MLSDDDKPIVPLDPTLKGTRTIGIVGAWKSFHGAAWARGGPLAARLALAGHKTLLLEAGNDQGPNLNYIVPGYATKSSDDPALPRKSLVRHYANDTRQARDYKTVYETPDGKEFTGLDPPAGTRMKGIVYFRAGTLGGCTAHNALIALYSSFLEIVFNYFDTGVGNYAADLQAMYEGLKLGREAFDRQVVPLTEVLPGRRLASQEDLETYIKDTAWGHYALCTCPIGRDNDPMAVLDSKFCVRGVHRLCVVDGSVCAGIAGAYPITISTYMVAEKAADVILSEIATR
;
A
#
# COMPACT_ATOMS: atom_id res chain seq x y z
N MET A 1 -7.80 -15.66 26.24
CA MET A 1 -8.51 -16.47 25.25
C MET A 1 -9.87 -15.85 25.03
N LEU A 2 -10.09 -15.28 23.85
CA LEU A 2 -11.40 -14.92 23.33
C LEU A 2 -11.46 -15.58 21.95
N SER A 3 -12.50 -16.37 21.69
CA SER A 3 -12.69 -17.13 20.45
C SER A 3 -13.08 -16.22 19.30
N ASP A 4 -12.64 -16.56 18.08
CA ASP A 4 -12.89 -15.76 16.86
C ASP A 4 -14.35 -15.83 16.34
N ASP A 5 -15.22 -16.62 16.99
CA ASP A 5 -16.54 -17.00 16.47
C ASP A 5 -17.68 -15.98 16.70
N ASP A 6 -17.51 -14.98 17.58
CA ASP A 6 -18.61 -14.08 18.02
C ASP A 6 -18.78 -12.78 17.18
N LYS A 7 -18.22 -12.71 15.97
CA LYS A 7 -18.52 -11.59 15.04
C LYS A 7 -19.81 -11.90 14.27
N PRO A 8 -20.87 -11.08 14.37
CA PRO A 8 -22.12 -11.36 13.67
C PRO A 8 -21.93 -11.23 12.15
N ILE A 9 -21.80 -12.38 11.48
CA ILE A 9 -21.94 -12.48 10.03
C ILE A 9 -23.40 -12.20 9.72
N VAL A 10 -23.70 -10.98 9.27
CA VAL A 10 -25.04 -10.65 8.76
C VAL A 10 -25.34 -11.58 7.59
N PRO A 11 -26.36 -12.46 7.67
CA PRO A 11 -26.65 -13.38 6.60
C PRO A 11 -27.10 -12.60 5.36
N LEU A 12 -26.53 -12.94 4.19
CA LEU A 12 -26.94 -12.36 2.92
C LEU A 12 -28.43 -12.66 2.68
N ASP A 13 -29.19 -11.62 2.37
CA ASP A 13 -30.63 -11.69 2.17
C ASP A 13 -30.99 -12.74 1.09
N PRO A 14 -31.79 -13.78 1.41
CA PRO A 14 -32.16 -14.82 0.46
C PRO A 14 -32.99 -14.31 -0.74
N THR A 15 -33.55 -13.10 -0.69
CA THR A 15 -34.21 -12.44 -1.83
C THR A 15 -33.22 -11.97 -2.91
N LEU A 16 -31.90 -12.00 -2.66
CA LEU A 16 -30.86 -11.73 -3.66
C LEU A 16 -30.76 -12.83 -4.75
N LYS A 17 -31.52 -13.93 -4.63
CA LYS A 17 -31.67 -14.95 -5.68
C LYS A 17 -32.44 -14.42 -6.90
N GLY A 18 -31.73 -13.70 -7.77
CA GLY A 18 -32.24 -13.21 -9.06
C GLY A 18 -31.76 -11.81 -9.43
N THR A 19 -31.19 -11.05 -8.48
CA THR A 19 -30.55 -9.77 -8.79
C THR A 19 -29.17 -10.00 -9.41
N ARG A 20 -28.85 -9.28 -10.51
CA ARG A 20 -27.50 -9.21 -11.07
C ARG A 20 -26.60 -8.38 -10.13
N THR A 21 -26.23 -8.94 -8.98
CA THR A 21 -25.40 -8.26 -7.98
C THR A 21 -23.96 -8.14 -8.49
N ILE A 22 -23.59 -6.94 -8.93
CA ILE A 22 -22.19 -6.58 -9.17
C ILE A 22 -21.61 -6.19 -7.81
N GLY A 23 -21.10 -7.20 -7.09
CA GLY A 23 -20.43 -6.99 -5.81
C GLY A 23 -19.06 -6.38 -6.04
N ILE A 24 -18.90 -5.09 -5.76
CA ILE A 24 -17.60 -4.40 -5.85
C ILE A 24 -16.91 -4.60 -4.51
N VAL A 25 -16.15 -5.69 -4.42
CA VAL A 25 -15.31 -5.97 -3.25
C VAL A 25 -14.05 -5.12 -3.35
N GLY A 26 -13.96 -4.08 -2.52
CA GLY A 26 -12.73 -3.33 -2.34
C GLY A 26 -11.64 -4.20 -1.69
N ALA A 27 -10.50 -4.33 -2.37
CA ALA A 27 -9.26 -4.97 -1.92
C ALA A 27 -9.31 -6.50 -1.68
N TRP A 28 -8.66 -7.25 -2.59
CA TRP A 28 -8.29 -8.65 -2.34
C TRP A 28 -6.80 -8.76 -1.99
N LYS A 29 -6.48 -8.66 -0.69
CA LYS A 29 -5.35 -9.36 -0.07
C LYS A 29 -5.57 -9.41 1.44
N SER A 30 -6.32 -10.43 1.86
CA SER A 30 -6.87 -10.60 3.21
C SER A 30 -7.85 -9.50 3.62
N PHE A 31 -8.69 -9.79 4.62
CA PHE A 31 -9.60 -8.81 5.21
C PHE A 31 -8.82 -7.57 5.72
N HIS A 32 -9.55 -6.44 5.89
CA HIS A 32 -9.15 -5.19 6.57
C HIS A 32 -8.56 -4.04 5.73
N GLY A 33 -8.38 -4.19 4.41
CA GLY A 33 -7.97 -3.07 3.53
C GLY A 33 -9.15 -2.22 3.04
N ALA A 34 -9.09 -0.90 3.24
CA ALA A 34 -10.12 0.04 2.75
C ALA A 34 -10.30 0.00 1.22
N ALA A 35 -11.49 0.37 0.74
CA ALA A 35 -11.73 0.76 -0.63
C ALA A 35 -11.18 2.19 -0.81
N TRP A 36 -9.90 2.25 -1.22
CA TRP A 36 -9.27 3.50 -1.63
C TRP A 36 -10.04 4.16 -2.80
N ALA A 37 -9.46 5.24 -3.35
CA ALA A 37 -9.60 5.82 -4.70
C ALA A 37 -9.82 4.88 -5.94
N ARG A 38 -10.08 3.58 -5.73
CA ARG A 38 -10.15 2.49 -6.71
C ARG A 38 -11.56 1.93 -6.80
N GLY A 39 -12.12 1.47 -5.67
CA GLY A 39 -13.46 0.87 -5.61
C GLY A 39 -14.58 1.92 -5.63
N GLY A 40 -14.38 3.06 -4.96
CA GLY A 40 -15.37 4.14 -4.88
C GLY A 40 -15.78 4.72 -6.25
N PRO A 41 -14.85 5.15 -7.12
CA PRO A 41 -15.19 5.69 -8.44
C PRO A 41 -15.91 4.67 -9.33
N LEU A 42 -15.42 3.43 -9.37
CA LEU A 42 -16.08 2.33 -10.08
C LEU A 42 -17.52 2.10 -9.59
N ALA A 43 -17.72 2.12 -8.26
CA ALA A 43 -19.04 1.99 -7.66
C ALA A 43 -19.97 3.15 -8.01
N ALA A 44 -19.47 4.39 -7.95
CA ALA A 44 -20.22 5.57 -8.33
C ALA A 44 -20.61 5.55 -9.81
N ARG A 45 -19.68 5.21 -10.72
CA ARG A 45 -19.96 5.06 -12.17
C ARG A 45 -21.04 4.02 -12.45
N LEU A 46 -20.98 2.85 -11.81
CA LEU A 46 -21.98 1.78 -11.98
C LEU A 46 -23.36 2.17 -11.42
N ALA A 47 -23.39 2.85 -10.26
CA ALA A 47 -24.63 3.37 -9.68
C ALA A 47 -25.27 4.49 -10.53
N LEU A 48 -24.46 5.41 -11.07
CA LEU A 48 -24.92 6.48 -11.97
C LEU A 48 -25.46 5.93 -13.30
N ALA A 49 -24.95 4.79 -13.76
CA ALA A 49 -25.51 4.05 -14.90
C ALA A 49 -26.79 3.25 -14.56
N GLY A 50 -27.33 3.37 -13.34
CA GLY A 50 -28.57 2.74 -12.91
C GLY A 50 -28.44 1.29 -12.43
N HIS A 51 -27.22 0.78 -12.20
CA HIS A 51 -27.03 -0.56 -11.67
C HIS A 51 -27.13 -0.59 -10.14
N LYS A 52 -27.64 -1.71 -9.59
CA LYS A 52 -27.62 -1.97 -8.15
C LYS A 52 -26.19 -2.30 -7.73
N THR A 53 -25.57 -1.38 -7.01
CA THR A 53 -24.18 -1.48 -6.57
C THR A 53 -24.10 -1.54 -5.04
N LEU A 54 -23.35 -2.53 -4.54
CA LEU A 54 -22.94 -2.60 -3.14
C LEU A 54 -21.45 -2.28 -3.07
N LEU A 55 -21.10 -1.21 -2.34
CA LEU A 55 -19.73 -0.88 -1.97
C LEU A 55 -19.47 -1.40 -0.55
N LEU A 56 -18.45 -2.22 -0.39
CA LEU A 56 -17.96 -2.65 0.92
C LEU A 56 -16.66 -1.93 1.24
N GLU A 57 -16.64 -1.27 2.40
CA GLU A 57 -15.57 -0.40 2.86
C GLU A 57 -15.04 -0.91 4.21
N ALA A 58 -13.73 -0.84 4.42
CA ALA A 58 -13.08 -1.32 5.62
C ALA A 58 -12.89 -0.19 6.62
N GLY A 59 -13.98 0.48 7.01
CA GLY A 59 -13.97 1.66 7.86
C GLY A 59 -15.34 2.26 8.13
N ASN A 60 -15.36 3.37 8.88
CA ASN A 60 -16.52 4.26 8.96
C ASN A 60 -16.33 5.49 8.06
N ASP A 61 -17.42 6.25 7.86
CA ASP A 61 -17.34 7.55 7.21
C ASP A 61 -16.79 8.59 8.21
N GLN A 62 -15.81 9.35 7.74
CA GLN A 62 -15.10 10.39 8.50
C GLN A 62 -15.19 11.76 7.80
N GLY A 63 -16.03 11.90 6.77
CA GLY A 63 -16.33 13.17 6.11
C GLY A 63 -16.63 14.38 7.02
N PRO A 64 -17.22 14.25 8.24
CA PRO A 64 -17.36 15.38 9.16
C PRO A 64 -16.15 15.63 10.10
N ASN A 65 -15.10 14.81 10.06
CA ASN A 65 -13.93 14.95 10.93
C ASN A 65 -13.04 16.13 10.50
N LEU A 66 -12.84 17.09 11.42
CA LEU A 66 -12.02 18.28 11.19
C LEU A 66 -10.57 17.95 10.78
N ASN A 67 -10.00 16.85 11.29
CA ASN A 67 -8.65 16.41 10.95
C ASN A 67 -8.55 15.91 9.50
N TYR A 68 -9.64 15.39 8.94
CA TYR A 68 -9.70 14.94 7.54
C TYR A 68 -9.99 16.08 6.56
N ILE A 69 -10.99 16.93 6.84
CA ILE A 69 -11.45 17.95 5.88
C ILE A 69 -10.51 19.15 5.73
N VAL A 70 -9.56 19.36 6.66
CA VAL A 70 -8.60 20.46 6.61
C VAL A 70 -7.29 19.96 5.98
N PRO A 71 -6.92 20.38 4.75
CA PRO A 71 -5.74 19.83 4.05
C PRO A 71 -4.42 20.02 4.81
N GLY A 72 -4.30 21.08 5.62
CA GLY A 72 -3.12 21.33 6.46
C GLY A 72 -3.03 20.47 7.73
N TYR A 73 -4.01 19.62 8.02
CA TYR A 73 -4.05 18.78 9.23
C TYR A 73 -3.62 17.33 8.99
N ALA A 74 -3.01 16.98 7.86
CA ALA A 74 -2.61 15.60 7.53
C ALA A 74 -1.71 14.90 8.58
N THR A 75 -0.87 15.66 9.30
CA THR A 75 -0.12 15.13 10.45
C THR A 75 -1.07 14.71 11.58
N LYS A 76 -1.99 15.58 11.99
CA LYS A 76 -3.05 15.26 12.96
C LYS A 76 -3.96 14.12 12.48
N SER A 77 -4.28 14.08 11.18
CA SER A 77 -5.07 13.00 10.56
C SER A 77 -4.36 11.64 10.61
N SER A 78 -3.03 11.63 10.54
CA SER A 78 -2.22 10.41 10.66
C SER A 78 -2.12 9.89 12.09
N ASP A 79 -2.28 10.75 13.10
CA ASP A 79 -2.26 10.39 14.53
C ASP A 79 -3.67 10.24 15.15
N ASP A 80 -4.74 10.67 14.46
CA ASP A 80 -6.13 10.59 14.92
C ASP A 80 -6.54 9.13 15.18
N PRO A 81 -6.94 8.72 16.41
CA PRO A 81 -7.31 7.33 16.69
C PRO A 81 -8.46 6.77 15.84
N ALA A 82 -9.26 7.62 15.19
CA ALA A 82 -10.38 7.22 14.35
C ALA A 82 -10.02 6.92 12.88
N LEU A 83 -8.82 7.29 12.38
CA LEU A 83 -8.52 7.28 10.93
C LEU A 83 -7.56 6.16 10.48
N PRO A 84 -6.37 5.95 11.07
CA PRO A 84 -5.40 4.98 10.60
C PRO A 84 -5.62 3.58 11.18
N ARG A 85 -5.64 2.57 10.29
CA ARG A 85 -5.31 1.18 10.63
C ARG A 85 -3.86 0.95 10.28
N LYS A 86 -3.00 0.81 11.28
CA LYS A 86 -1.58 0.62 11.02
C LYS A 86 -1.27 -0.87 10.84
N SER A 87 -0.06 -1.17 10.38
CA SER A 87 0.44 -2.51 10.10
C SER A 87 1.94 -2.57 10.40
N LEU A 88 2.52 -3.78 10.53
CA LEU A 88 3.91 -3.98 10.94
C LEU A 88 4.61 -4.87 9.93
N VAL A 89 5.35 -4.27 9.01
CA VAL A 89 5.93 -4.95 7.86
C VAL A 89 7.42 -5.15 8.05
N ARG A 90 7.96 -6.21 7.47
CA ARG A 90 9.38 -6.52 7.50
C ARG A 90 9.95 -6.30 6.10
N HIS A 91 11.05 -5.58 5.98
CA HIS A 91 11.81 -5.55 4.74
C HIS A 91 12.55 -6.87 4.54
N TYR A 92 12.95 -7.53 5.64
CA TYR A 92 13.77 -8.74 5.63
C TYR A 92 13.25 -9.82 6.58
N ALA A 93 13.28 -11.08 6.13
CA ALA A 93 12.94 -12.24 6.95
C ALA A 93 13.98 -12.53 8.05
N ASN A 94 15.24 -12.18 7.83
CA ASN A 94 16.31 -12.35 8.82
C ASN A 94 16.32 -11.18 9.83
N ASP A 95 16.27 -11.48 11.14
CA ASP A 95 16.25 -10.47 12.21
C ASP A 95 17.52 -9.62 12.26
N THR A 96 18.72 -10.21 12.11
CA THR A 96 19.98 -9.46 12.12
C THR A 96 20.07 -8.45 10.97
N ARG A 97 19.51 -8.79 9.80
CA ARG A 97 19.38 -7.89 8.65
C ARG A 97 18.30 -6.83 8.91
N GLN A 98 17.15 -7.21 9.45
CA GLN A 98 16.06 -6.30 9.77
C GLN A 98 16.45 -5.25 10.81
N ALA A 99 17.23 -5.63 11.83
CA ALA A 99 17.71 -4.75 12.89
C ALA A 99 18.57 -3.57 12.39
N ARG A 100 19.13 -3.67 11.17
CA ARG A 100 19.92 -2.61 10.53
C ARG A 100 19.06 -1.51 9.89
N ASP A 101 17.76 -1.74 9.69
CA ASP A 101 16.86 -0.66 9.28
C ASP A 101 16.48 0.16 10.52
N TYR A 102 16.93 1.42 10.54
CA TYR A 102 16.68 2.38 11.63
C TYR A 102 15.19 2.68 11.87
N LYS A 103 14.30 2.29 10.96
CA LYS A 103 12.84 2.40 11.09
C LYS A 103 12.21 1.20 11.81
N THR A 104 13.01 0.22 12.22
CA THR A 104 12.51 -0.97 12.93
C THR A 104 12.02 -0.59 14.32
N VAL A 105 10.80 -1.03 14.63
CA VAL A 105 10.12 -0.84 15.90
C VAL A 105 10.28 -2.08 16.77
N TYR A 106 10.47 -1.83 18.06
CA TYR A 106 10.68 -2.81 19.11
C TYR A 106 9.71 -2.54 20.27
N GLU A 107 9.24 -3.60 20.91
CA GLU A 107 8.46 -3.59 22.14
C GLU A 107 9.42 -3.68 23.33
N THR A 108 9.39 -2.71 24.26
CA THR A 108 10.19 -2.78 25.49
C THR A 108 9.49 -3.67 26.53
N PRO A 109 10.23 -4.18 27.56
CA PRO A 109 9.62 -4.92 28.66
C PRO A 109 8.49 -4.17 29.39
N ASP A 110 8.53 -2.83 29.39
CA ASP A 110 7.51 -1.95 29.97
C ASP A 110 6.26 -1.78 29.08
N GLY A 111 6.18 -2.48 27.94
CA GLY A 111 5.08 -2.35 26.97
C GLY A 111 5.10 -1.07 26.14
N LYS A 112 6.22 -0.33 26.10
CA LYS A 112 6.41 0.86 25.25
C LYS A 112 7.01 0.48 23.91
N GLU A 113 6.82 1.32 22.90
CA GLU A 113 7.48 1.13 21.60
C GLU A 113 8.76 1.98 21.51
N PHE A 114 9.84 1.39 20.99
CA PHE A 114 11.11 2.04 20.67
C PHE A 114 11.38 1.88 19.17
N THR A 115 11.86 2.94 18.51
CA THR A 115 12.24 2.89 17.08
C THR A 115 13.68 3.38 16.94
N GLY A 116 14.55 2.58 16.32
CA GLY A 116 15.96 2.92 16.13
C GLY A 116 16.87 1.70 16.02
N LEU A 117 18.18 1.95 15.92
CA LEU A 117 19.21 0.92 15.78
C LEU A 117 19.64 0.29 17.12
N ASP A 118 19.49 1.02 18.23
CA ASP A 118 20.01 0.65 19.55
C ASP A 118 18.87 0.39 20.57
N PRO A 119 18.10 -0.71 20.43
CA PRO A 119 16.97 -0.99 21.32
C PRO A 119 17.42 -1.43 22.73
N PRO A 120 16.68 -1.05 23.80
CA PRO A 120 16.96 -1.51 25.16
C PRO A 120 17.02 -3.04 25.32
N ALA A 121 17.77 -3.52 26.32
CA ALA A 121 17.86 -4.95 26.60
C ALA A 121 16.48 -5.55 26.95
N GLY A 122 16.22 -6.77 26.47
CA GLY A 122 14.93 -7.46 26.67
C GLY A 122 13.81 -7.01 25.73
N THR A 123 14.07 -6.14 24.75
CA THR A 123 13.08 -5.77 23.74
C THR A 123 12.76 -6.90 22.77
N ARG A 124 11.53 -6.89 22.22
CA ARG A 124 11.07 -7.77 21.15
C ARG A 124 10.90 -7.00 19.85
N MET A 125 11.52 -7.46 18.76
CA MET A 125 11.35 -6.85 17.43
C MET A 125 9.91 -7.01 16.92
N LYS A 126 9.31 -5.92 16.41
CA LYS A 126 7.95 -5.91 15.83
C LYS A 126 7.95 -5.75 14.30
N GLY A 127 9.01 -5.17 13.73
CA GLY A 127 9.08 -4.78 12.30
C GLY A 127 8.93 -3.26 12.11
N ILE A 128 8.70 -2.82 10.89
CA ILE A 128 8.57 -1.41 10.48
C ILE A 128 7.08 -1.05 10.37
N VAL A 129 6.68 0.15 10.79
CA VAL A 129 5.28 0.57 10.66
C VAL A 129 4.91 0.86 9.20
N TYR A 130 3.78 0.30 8.78
CA TYR A 130 3.15 0.53 7.48
C TYR A 130 1.73 1.05 7.67
N PHE A 131 1.48 2.27 7.23
CA PHE A 131 0.19 2.93 7.46
C PHE A 131 -0.85 2.53 6.43
N ARG A 132 -2.07 2.28 6.91
CA ARG A 132 -3.29 2.33 6.12
C ARG A 132 -4.29 3.23 6.84
N ALA A 133 -5.27 3.77 6.14
CA ALA A 133 -6.49 4.29 6.77
C ALA A 133 -7.61 3.25 6.66
N GLY A 134 -8.39 3.14 7.74
CA GLY A 134 -9.56 2.28 7.85
C GLY A 134 -10.83 3.12 7.87
N THR A 135 -11.01 3.92 6.83
CA THR A 135 -12.07 4.92 6.66
C THR A 135 -12.54 4.95 5.21
N LEU A 136 -13.71 5.53 4.95
CA LEU A 136 -14.20 5.74 3.59
C LEU A 136 -13.20 6.55 2.74
N GLY A 137 -12.76 5.97 1.62
CA GLY A 137 -11.71 6.53 0.75
C GLY A 137 -10.29 6.07 1.08
N GLY A 138 -10.09 5.39 2.22
CA GLY A 138 -8.81 4.84 2.63
C GLY A 138 -7.73 5.92 2.77
N CYS A 139 -6.52 5.64 2.27
CA CYS A 139 -5.35 6.45 2.65
C CYS A 139 -5.31 7.86 2.04
N THR A 140 -6.29 8.26 1.23
CA THR A 140 -6.52 9.67 0.89
C THR A 140 -6.90 10.50 2.11
N ALA A 141 -7.40 9.86 3.19
CA ALA A 141 -7.82 10.53 4.41
C ALA A 141 -6.68 11.21 5.21
N HIS A 142 -5.44 10.72 5.07
CA HIS A 142 -4.31 11.15 5.89
C HIS A 142 -3.02 11.45 5.09
N ASN A 143 -2.94 11.06 3.81
CA ASN A 143 -1.79 11.40 2.97
C ASN A 143 -1.87 12.84 2.44
N ALA A 144 -1.38 13.80 3.21
CA ALA A 144 -0.67 14.96 2.65
C ALA A 144 0.84 14.83 2.90
N LEU A 145 1.42 13.77 2.33
CA LEU A 145 2.87 13.58 2.13
C LEU A 145 3.79 13.44 3.36
N ILE A 146 3.28 13.40 4.61
CA ILE A 146 4.10 13.19 5.84
C ILE A 146 3.40 12.22 6.81
N ALA A 147 4.15 11.35 7.50
CA ALA A 147 3.67 10.20 8.31
C ALA A 147 3.92 10.34 9.83
N LEU A 148 3.30 9.51 10.70
CA LEU A 148 3.78 8.97 12.01
C LEU A 148 2.77 7.93 12.67
N TYR A 149 3.19 7.27 13.77
CA TYR A 149 3.06 5.85 14.27
C TYR A 149 1.72 5.11 14.62
N SER A 150 1.65 3.77 14.39
CA SER A 150 1.51 2.63 15.38
C SER A 150 1.23 1.24 14.70
N SER A 151 0.47 0.26 15.22
CA SER A 151 0.41 -1.18 14.76
C SER A 151 -0.99 -1.68 14.25
N PHE A 152 -1.27 -2.88 13.69
CA PHE A 152 -0.62 -4.21 13.50
C PHE A 152 -1.08 -4.96 12.19
N LEU A 153 -0.17 -5.67 11.46
CA LEU A 153 -0.38 -6.80 10.49
C LEU A 153 1.00 -7.14 9.87
N GLU A 154 1.42 -8.42 9.82
CA GLU A 154 2.75 -8.80 9.30
C GLU A 154 2.81 -9.03 7.78
N ILE A 155 3.69 -8.30 7.07
CA ILE A 155 3.96 -8.47 5.63
C ILE A 155 5.48 -8.44 5.43
N VAL A 156 6.07 -9.45 4.76
CA VAL A 156 7.48 -9.41 4.36
C VAL A 156 7.60 -8.92 2.91
N PHE A 157 8.34 -7.83 2.69
CA PHE A 157 8.49 -7.20 1.38
C PHE A 157 9.61 -7.77 0.50
N ASN A 158 10.51 -8.58 1.08
CA ASN A 158 11.61 -9.24 0.36
C ASN A 158 12.51 -8.25 -0.41
N TYR A 159 13.14 -7.30 0.29
CA TYR A 159 14.02 -6.30 -0.31
C TYR A 159 15.39 -6.88 -0.71
N PHE A 160 15.95 -6.35 -1.81
CA PHE A 160 17.29 -6.63 -2.36
C PHE A 160 17.68 -8.12 -2.30
N ASP A 161 18.62 -8.45 -1.41
CA ASP A 161 19.25 -9.75 -1.20
C ASP A 161 18.26 -10.88 -0.80
N THR A 162 17.00 -10.53 -0.52
CA THR A 162 15.89 -11.47 -0.23
C THR A 162 14.79 -11.47 -1.29
N GLY A 163 14.92 -10.66 -2.34
CA GLY A 163 13.93 -10.46 -3.41
C GLY A 163 14.01 -11.45 -4.56
N VAL A 164 13.28 -11.14 -5.64
CA VAL A 164 13.19 -11.97 -6.86
C VAL A 164 13.83 -11.24 -8.04
N GLY A 165 14.74 -11.89 -8.76
CA GLY A 165 15.34 -11.34 -9.99
C GLY A 165 16.68 -10.62 -9.77
N ASN A 166 16.96 -9.62 -10.62
CA ASN A 166 18.25 -8.95 -10.69
C ASN A 166 18.32 -7.73 -9.74
N TYR A 167 18.27 -7.97 -8.43
CA TYR A 167 18.31 -6.91 -7.41
C TYR A 167 19.57 -6.02 -7.49
N ALA A 168 20.65 -6.52 -8.09
CA ALA A 168 21.87 -5.75 -8.32
C ALA A 168 21.65 -4.59 -9.30
N ALA A 169 20.76 -4.73 -10.28
CA ALA A 169 20.38 -3.63 -11.17
C ALA A 169 19.56 -2.55 -10.44
N ASP A 170 18.63 -2.94 -9.56
CA ASP A 170 17.87 -2.00 -8.75
C ASP A 170 18.78 -1.23 -7.77
N LEU A 171 19.70 -1.93 -7.12
CA LEU A 171 20.71 -1.35 -6.23
C LEU A 171 21.65 -0.38 -6.98
N GLN A 172 22.14 -0.78 -8.16
CA GLN A 172 22.98 0.06 -9.01
C GLN A 172 22.24 1.33 -9.44
N ALA A 173 20.97 1.23 -9.85
CA ALA A 173 20.14 2.39 -10.21
C ALA A 173 19.92 3.35 -9.02
N MET A 174 19.74 2.82 -7.80
CA MET A 174 19.67 3.64 -6.59
C MET A 174 21.01 4.31 -6.25
N TYR A 175 22.14 3.61 -6.43
CA TYR A 175 23.48 4.16 -6.25
C TYR A 175 23.76 5.31 -7.24
N GLU A 176 23.40 5.13 -8.52
CA GLU A 176 23.52 6.16 -9.55
C GLU A 176 22.64 7.37 -9.24
N GLY A 177 21.39 7.15 -8.79
CA GLY A 177 20.49 8.22 -8.34
C GLY A 177 21.05 9.01 -7.16
N LEU A 178 21.68 8.34 -6.18
CA LEU A 178 22.33 9.00 -5.04
C LEU A 178 23.54 9.84 -5.47
N LYS A 179 24.36 9.30 -6.39
CA LYS A 179 25.51 10.02 -6.96
C LYS A 179 25.08 11.26 -7.73
N LEU A 180 24.05 11.14 -8.58
CA LEU A 180 23.45 12.27 -9.30
C LEU A 180 22.88 13.32 -8.33
N GLY A 181 22.25 12.89 -7.23
CA GLY A 181 21.77 13.78 -6.18
C GLY A 181 22.91 14.59 -5.53
N ARG A 182 24.01 13.94 -5.14
CA ARG A 182 25.21 14.62 -4.60
C ARG A 182 25.78 15.63 -5.61
N GLU A 183 25.91 15.24 -6.87
CA GLU A 183 26.41 16.11 -7.95
C GLU A 183 25.50 17.33 -8.21
N ALA A 184 24.18 17.16 -8.08
CA ALA A 184 23.20 18.23 -8.20
C ALA A 184 23.21 19.19 -6.99
N PHE A 185 23.49 18.68 -5.78
CA PHE A 185 23.65 19.50 -4.58
C PHE A 185 24.98 20.27 -4.57
N ASP A 186 26.08 19.66 -5.03
CA ASP A 186 27.40 20.30 -5.12
C ASP A 186 27.43 21.46 -6.15
N ARG A 187 26.45 21.52 -7.05
CA ARG A 187 26.24 22.62 -8.02
C ARG A 187 25.33 23.74 -7.53
N GLN A 188 24.80 23.66 -6.31
CA GLN A 188 23.93 24.72 -5.77
C GLN A 188 24.76 25.95 -5.37
N VAL A 189 24.19 27.13 -5.57
CA VAL A 189 24.81 28.42 -5.19
C VAL A 189 24.77 28.64 -3.67
N VAL A 190 23.85 27.97 -2.98
CA VAL A 190 23.73 28.00 -1.51
C VAL A 190 24.62 26.93 -0.86
N PRO A 191 25.31 27.24 0.26
CA PRO A 191 26.08 26.24 0.99
C PRO A 191 25.14 25.22 1.65
N LEU A 192 25.18 23.97 1.18
CA LEU A 192 24.38 22.86 1.69
C LEU A 192 25.28 21.84 2.38
N THR A 193 24.90 21.42 3.59
CA THR A 193 25.58 20.35 4.33
C THR A 193 24.79 19.05 4.18
N GLU A 194 25.41 18.03 3.59
CA GLU A 194 24.80 16.70 3.48
C GLU A 194 24.72 16.02 4.87
N VAL A 195 23.50 15.84 5.38
CA VAL A 195 23.25 15.18 6.68
C VAL A 195 23.14 13.65 6.54
N LEU A 196 22.50 13.17 5.48
CA LEU A 196 22.25 11.76 5.19
C LEU A 196 22.46 11.49 3.68
N PRO A 197 23.17 10.41 3.28
CA PRO A 197 24.01 9.52 4.09
C PRO A 197 25.18 10.25 4.79
N GLY A 198 25.55 11.42 4.29
CA GLY A 198 26.67 12.21 4.79
C GLY A 198 27.99 11.84 4.12
N ARG A 199 28.86 12.84 3.95
CA ARG A 199 30.13 12.72 3.19
C ARG A 199 31.17 11.75 3.79
N ARG A 200 30.91 11.18 4.97
CA ARG A 200 31.73 10.11 5.57
C ARG A 200 31.61 8.79 4.81
N LEU A 201 30.46 8.53 4.17
CA LEU A 201 30.26 7.35 3.32
C LEU A 201 30.61 7.73 1.87
N ALA A 202 31.74 7.21 1.39
CA ALA A 202 32.34 7.59 0.11
C ALA A 202 32.65 6.41 -0.82
N SER A 203 32.84 5.18 -0.30
CA SER A 203 32.99 4.00 -1.15
C SER A 203 31.64 3.58 -1.75
N GLN A 204 31.67 2.83 -2.85
CA GLN A 204 30.45 2.28 -3.44
C GLN A 204 29.78 1.27 -2.49
N GLU A 205 30.55 0.39 -1.87
CA GLU A 205 30.07 -0.64 -0.93
C GLU A 205 29.37 -0.01 0.30
N ASP A 206 29.91 1.08 0.85
CA ASP A 206 29.29 1.82 1.96
C ASP A 206 27.93 2.42 1.55
N LEU A 207 27.85 2.98 0.34
CA LEU A 207 26.66 3.66 -0.17
C LEU A 207 25.58 2.66 -0.57
N GLU A 208 25.95 1.53 -1.18
CA GLU A 208 25.05 0.40 -1.43
C GLU A 208 24.53 -0.19 -0.12
N THR A 209 25.41 -0.37 0.88
CA THR A 209 25.01 -0.83 2.21
C THR A 209 24.02 0.13 2.86
N TYR A 210 24.29 1.43 2.81
CA TYR A 210 23.38 2.47 3.28
C TYR A 210 22.03 2.45 2.54
N ILE A 211 22.04 2.25 1.22
CA ILE A 211 20.82 2.12 0.42
C ILE A 211 20.01 0.90 0.90
N LYS A 212 20.62 -0.27 1.06
CA LYS A 212 19.92 -1.47 1.55
C LYS A 212 19.39 -1.27 2.99
N ASP A 213 20.10 -0.54 3.83
CA ASP A 213 19.74 -0.28 5.23
C ASP A 213 18.67 0.83 5.39
N THR A 214 18.48 1.70 4.39
CA THR A 214 17.58 2.87 4.50
C THR A 214 16.44 2.92 3.50
N ALA A 215 16.51 2.18 2.38
CA ALA A 215 15.45 2.13 1.37
C ALA A 215 14.08 1.78 1.96
N TRP A 216 13.04 2.39 1.41
CA TRP A 216 11.65 2.19 1.84
C TRP A 216 10.70 2.59 0.72
N GLY A 217 9.61 1.84 0.59
CA GLY A 217 8.54 2.07 -0.38
C GLY A 217 7.23 1.47 0.11
N HIS A 218 6.16 2.27 0.05
CA HIS A 218 4.82 1.92 0.55
C HIS A 218 3.83 1.52 -0.56
N TYR A 219 4.30 1.43 -1.81
CA TYR A 219 3.47 1.16 -2.97
C TYR A 219 3.48 -0.32 -3.36
N ALA A 220 2.91 -1.16 -2.52
CA ALA A 220 2.66 -2.57 -2.81
C ALA A 220 1.61 -2.72 -3.94
N LEU A 221 2.02 -3.26 -5.09
CA LEU A 221 1.24 -3.31 -6.34
C LEU A 221 1.49 -4.63 -7.08
N CYS A 222 0.81 -4.81 -8.23
CA CYS A 222 1.09 -5.84 -9.24
C CYS A 222 0.86 -7.32 -8.81
N THR A 223 0.09 -7.58 -7.75
CA THR A 223 -0.10 -8.95 -7.22
C THR A 223 -1.15 -9.79 -7.95
N CYS A 224 -1.93 -9.21 -8.85
CA CYS A 224 -2.95 -9.90 -9.66
C CYS A 224 -2.92 -9.33 -11.09
N PRO A 225 -1.79 -9.46 -11.81
CA PRO A 225 -1.55 -8.69 -13.03
C PRO A 225 -2.49 -9.09 -14.18
N ILE A 226 -2.88 -8.10 -14.98
CA ILE A 226 -3.44 -8.29 -16.32
C ILE A 226 -2.29 -8.68 -17.26
N GLY A 227 -2.46 -9.76 -17.99
CA GLY A 227 -1.47 -10.21 -18.98
C GLY A 227 -2.13 -10.88 -20.19
N ARG A 228 -1.29 -11.29 -21.14
CA ARG A 228 -1.71 -11.97 -22.39
C ARG A 228 -2.31 -13.34 -22.07
N ASP A 229 -3.09 -13.91 -23.00
CA ASP A 229 -3.76 -15.20 -22.74
C ASP A 229 -2.80 -16.39 -22.59
N ASN A 230 -1.58 -16.27 -23.13
CA ASN A 230 -0.50 -17.26 -22.99
C ASN A 230 0.54 -16.86 -21.93
N ASP A 231 0.26 -15.84 -21.10
CA ASP A 231 1.15 -15.41 -20.01
C ASP A 231 0.83 -16.22 -18.73
N PRO A 232 1.75 -17.09 -18.27
CA PRO A 232 1.51 -17.95 -17.10
C PRO A 232 1.43 -17.17 -15.77
N MET A 233 1.86 -15.89 -15.75
CA MET A 233 1.77 -15.03 -14.56
C MET A 233 0.48 -14.19 -14.54
N ALA A 234 -0.29 -14.16 -15.64
CA ALA A 234 -1.53 -13.38 -15.73
C ALA A 234 -2.63 -13.99 -14.83
N VAL A 235 -3.08 -13.21 -13.85
CA VAL A 235 -4.24 -13.57 -13.02
C VAL A 235 -5.55 -13.07 -13.67
N LEU A 236 -5.46 -11.95 -14.38
CA LEU A 236 -6.59 -11.27 -15.00
C LEU A 236 -6.50 -11.28 -16.54
N ASP A 237 -7.66 -11.18 -17.18
CA ASP A 237 -7.77 -10.89 -18.61
C ASP A 237 -7.77 -9.38 -18.91
N SER A 238 -7.84 -9.01 -20.18
CA SER A 238 -7.89 -7.61 -20.64
C SER A 238 -9.14 -6.83 -20.21
N LYS A 239 -10.11 -7.50 -19.57
CA LYS A 239 -11.38 -6.95 -19.07
C LYS A 239 -11.45 -6.91 -17.55
N PHE A 240 -10.30 -7.05 -16.87
CA PHE A 240 -10.20 -7.10 -15.40
C PHE A 240 -10.84 -8.34 -14.77
N CYS A 241 -11.29 -9.34 -15.55
CA CYS A 241 -11.91 -10.56 -15.05
C CYS A 241 -10.84 -11.56 -14.57
N VAL A 242 -11.12 -12.26 -13.48
CA VAL A 242 -10.26 -13.33 -12.96
C VAL A 242 -10.33 -14.55 -13.89
N ARG A 243 -9.17 -14.99 -14.39
CA ARG A 243 -9.07 -16.13 -15.29
C ARG A 243 -9.61 -17.40 -14.59
N GLY A 244 -10.51 -18.11 -15.24
CA GLY A 244 -11.17 -19.31 -14.70
C GLY A 244 -12.32 -19.07 -13.71
N VAL A 245 -12.67 -17.81 -13.36
CA VAL A 245 -13.77 -17.51 -12.44
C VAL A 245 -14.83 -16.63 -13.10
N HIS A 246 -16.06 -17.13 -13.18
CA HIS A 246 -17.16 -16.38 -13.79
C HIS A 246 -17.66 -15.23 -12.90
N ARG A 247 -17.78 -14.03 -13.49
CA ARG A 247 -18.34 -12.81 -12.87
C ARG A 247 -17.56 -12.29 -11.66
N LEU A 248 -16.24 -12.53 -11.61
CA LEU A 248 -15.35 -11.91 -10.64
C LEU A 248 -14.34 -11.03 -11.38
N CYS A 249 -14.30 -9.75 -11.03
CA CYS A 249 -13.30 -8.79 -11.53
C CYS A 249 -12.48 -8.23 -10.38
N VAL A 250 -11.22 -7.88 -10.63
CA VAL A 250 -10.35 -7.17 -9.68
C VAL A 250 -9.98 -5.83 -10.29
N VAL A 251 -10.25 -4.74 -9.57
CA VAL A 251 -9.99 -3.36 -10.03
C VAL A 251 -9.31 -2.57 -8.91
N ASP A 252 -8.00 -2.77 -8.78
CA ASP A 252 -7.16 -2.00 -7.88
C ASP A 252 -5.70 -1.93 -8.38
N GLY A 253 -4.75 -1.54 -7.52
CA GLY A 253 -3.34 -1.44 -7.90
C GLY A 253 -2.64 -2.79 -8.12
N SER A 254 -3.29 -3.91 -7.80
CA SER A 254 -2.76 -5.26 -8.07
C SER A 254 -2.82 -5.63 -9.56
N VAL A 255 -3.65 -4.96 -10.37
CA VAL A 255 -3.89 -5.31 -11.77
C VAL A 255 -2.77 -4.90 -12.72
N CYS A 256 -1.91 -3.98 -12.29
CA CYS A 256 -0.79 -3.51 -13.08
C CYS A 256 0.22 -4.65 -13.31
N ALA A 257 0.71 -4.83 -14.54
CA ALA A 257 1.77 -5.79 -14.84
C ALA A 257 3.16 -5.36 -14.33
N GLY A 258 3.31 -4.10 -13.92
CA GLY A 258 4.51 -3.52 -13.35
C GLY A 258 4.23 -2.13 -12.76
N ILE A 259 5.20 -1.56 -12.04
CA ILE A 259 5.02 -0.27 -11.35
C ILE A 259 4.96 0.86 -12.38
N ALA A 260 3.79 1.50 -12.48
CA ALA A 260 3.52 2.58 -13.44
C ALA A 260 4.00 3.96 -12.93
N GLY A 261 5.30 4.21 -13.03
CA GLY A 261 5.93 5.51 -12.71
C GLY A 261 6.15 5.76 -11.21
N ALA A 262 6.58 6.98 -10.86
CA ALA A 262 7.03 7.33 -9.51
C ALA A 262 5.89 7.47 -8.46
N TYR A 263 4.68 7.83 -8.89
CA TYR A 263 3.49 7.97 -8.03
C TYR A 263 2.32 7.13 -8.57
N PRO A 264 2.45 5.79 -8.59
CA PRO A 264 1.53 4.89 -9.30
C PRO A 264 0.15 4.77 -8.64
N ILE A 265 0.03 5.03 -7.33
CA ILE A 265 -1.17 4.66 -6.58
C ILE A 265 -2.35 5.61 -6.82
N THR A 266 -2.12 6.92 -6.92
CA THR A 266 -3.23 7.87 -7.05
C THR A 266 -3.75 7.91 -8.48
N ILE A 267 -3.03 8.54 -9.41
CA ILE A 267 -3.54 8.84 -10.75
C ILE A 267 -3.76 7.55 -11.56
N SER A 268 -2.78 6.65 -11.60
CA SER A 268 -2.88 5.42 -12.41
C SER A 268 -4.03 4.52 -11.96
N THR A 269 -4.31 4.44 -10.65
CA THR A 269 -5.41 3.60 -10.17
C THR A 269 -6.80 4.25 -10.31
N TYR A 270 -6.90 5.59 -10.26
CA TYR A 270 -8.13 6.27 -10.69
C TYR A 270 -8.41 5.98 -12.17
N MET A 271 -7.41 6.11 -13.06
CA MET A 271 -7.56 5.80 -14.49
C MET A 271 -7.97 4.34 -14.74
N VAL A 272 -7.40 3.39 -13.98
CA VAL A 272 -7.81 1.98 -14.01
C VAL A 272 -9.27 1.80 -13.59
N ALA A 273 -9.72 2.46 -12.52
CA ALA A 273 -11.10 2.37 -12.05
C ALA A 273 -12.11 2.91 -13.07
N GLU A 274 -11.83 4.09 -13.64
CA GLU A 274 -12.65 4.69 -14.70
C GLU A 274 -12.69 3.80 -15.95
N LYS A 275 -11.53 3.28 -16.39
CA LYS A 275 -11.46 2.39 -17.55
C LYS A 275 -12.20 1.06 -17.33
N ALA A 276 -12.08 0.49 -16.14
CA ALA A 276 -12.80 -0.73 -15.78
C ALA A 276 -14.33 -0.50 -15.74
N ALA A 277 -14.78 0.66 -15.27
CA ALA A 277 -16.20 1.02 -15.30
C ALA A 277 -16.74 1.01 -16.73
N ASP A 278 -16.07 1.69 -17.67
CA ASP A 278 -16.49 1.73 -19.07
C ASP A 278 -16.50 0.33 -19.72
N VAL A 279 -15.52 -0.52 -19.41
CA VAL A 279 -15.44 -1.91 -19.91
C VAL A 279 -16.58 -2.77 -19.35
N ILE A 280 -16.83 -2.71 -18.03
CA ILE A 280 -17.88 -3.48 -17.37
C ILE A 280 -19.27 -3.04 -17.86
N LEU A 281 -19.50 -1.73 -17.99
CA LEU A 281 -20.74 -1.18 -18.56
C LEU A 281 -20.97 -1.64 -20.00
N SER A 282 -19.91 -1.63 -20.83
CA SER A 282 -19.99 -2.14 -22.20
C SER A 282 -20.35 -3.62 -22.25
N GLU A 283 -19.72 -4.46 -21.42
CA GLU A 283 -20.05 -5.89 -21.31
C GLU A 283 -21.52 -6.12 -20.91
N ILE A 284 -22.07 -5.31 -20.00
CA ILE A 284 -23.46 -5.39 -19.56
C ILE A 284 -24.41 -4.96 -20.69
N ALA A 285 -24.11 -3.87 -21.40
CA ALA A 285 -24.92 -3.37 -22.51
C ALA A 285 -24.99 -4.34 -23.71
N THR A 286 -23.96 -5.18 -23.89
CA THR A 286 -23.92 -6.21 -24.94
C THR A 286 -24.62 -7.54 -24.57
N ARG A 287 -25.35 -7.63 -23.45
CA ARG A 287 -25.95 -8.87 -22.90
C ARG A 287 -27.41 -8.76 -22.40
#